data_AF-A0A950PW31-F1
#
_entry.id   AF-A0A950PW31-F1
#
_cell.length_a   1.000
_cell.length_b   1.000
_cell.length_c   1.000
_cell.angle_alpha   90.00
_cell.angle_beta   90.00
_cell.angle_gamma   90.00
#
_symmetry.space_group_name_H-M   'P 1'
#
loop_
_entity.id
_entity.type
_entity.pdbx_description
1 polymer ?
#
loop_
_entity_poly.entity_id
_entity_poly.type
_entity_poly.pdbx_seq_one_letter_code
_entity_poly.pdbx_strand_id
1 'polypeptide(L)'
;MAVDVHTAEASSDAAAPTTSGISSVPGAGSSTPPVRRQEERQRQLRTMKRRATGFLVVTTVAFILITVLTDATGVWGYLQAMAEASMVGGLADWFAVTALFRHPLGIPIPHTAVIVERKDEFGRTLGEFVQENFLSAGVITDRVRNARVVDRAAEWLSSPENATQLSGHAADLAVGLADLVNDDDVHRLIDEELSAAVERLPLASIASRGLSMMTAENRHHELFDAILKGLERFLQDSRETLRSRFAQEAPWWLPDAVDDRIFDRLFDGVCRLLGDVNRDPNHAVRKQFDTWITSLVDRLENSPEM
;
A
#
# COMPACT_ATOMS: atom_id res chain seq x y z
N MET A 1 -52.92 -29.42 -56.28
CA MET A 1 -52.85 -30.77 -56.85
C MET A 1 -51.40 -31.22 -56.71
N ALA A 2 -51.17 -32.34 -56.02
CA ALA A 2 -49.87 -32.94 -55.68
C ALA A 2 -48.92 -32.09 -54.76
N VAL A 3 -48.24 -32.59 -53.70
CA VAL A 3 -47.55 -33.89 -53.40
C VAL A 3 -46.20 -33.97 -54.16
N ASP A 4 -45.03 -34.29 -53.58
CA ASP A 4 -44.58 -34.47 -52.18
C ASP A 4 -43.03 -34.41 -52.07
N VAL A 5 -42.50 -33.99 -50.91
CA VAL A 5 -41.47 -34.62 -50.03
C VAL A 5 -40.05 -35.05 -50.52
N HIS A 6 -39.10 -35.02 -49.55
CA HIS A 6 -37.74 -35.64 -49.49
C HIS A 6 -36.62 -34.89 -50.27
N THR A 7 -35.36 -34.73 -49.81
CA THR A 7 -34.58 -35.14 -48.59
C THR A 7 -33.39 -34.13 -48.44
N ALA A 8 -32.48 -34.06 -47.43
CA ALA A 8 -32.14 -34.88 -46.26
C ALA A 8 -31.44 -34.07 -45.11
N GLU A 9 -30.81 -34.84 -44.20
CA GLU A 9 -29.84 -34.59 -43.12
C GLU A 9 -28.67 -33.60 -43.45
N ALA A 10 -27.93 -32.99 -42.51
CA ALA A 10 -27.29 -33.57 -41.33
C ALA A 10 -26.76 -32.53 -40.30
N SER A 11 -26.54 -33.00 -39.06
CA SER A 11 -25.96 -32.28 -37.92
C SER A 11 -24.54 -31.72 -38.14
N SER A 12 -24.22 -30.62 -37.44
CA SER A 12 -22.97 -30.57 -36.65
C SER A 12 -23.11 -29.64 -35.45
N ASP A 13 -22.52 -30.04 -34.33
CA ASP A 13 -22.59 -29.41 -33.01
C ASP A 13 -21.27 -28.68 -32.72
N ALA A 14 -21.33 -27.48 -32.15
CA ALA A 14 -20.16 -26.66 -31.84
C ALA A 14 -20.43 -25.73 -30.65
N ALA A 15 -20.27 -26.26 -29.44
CA ALA A 15 -20.42 -25.52 -28.19
C ALA A 15 -19.37 -24.41 -28.03
N ALA A 16 -19.82 -23.21 -27.63
CA ALA A 16 -18.95 -22.11 -27.20
C ALA A 16 -18.68 -22.18 -25.69
N PRO A 17 -17.43 -22.01 -25.22
CA PRO A 17 -17.11 -22.11 -23.79
C PRO A 17 -17.59 -20.89 -23.01
N THR A 18 -18.35 -21.14 -21.94
CA THR A 18 -18.82 -20.12 -21.00
C THR A 18 -17.69 -19.65 -20.08
N THR A 19 -17.24 -18.41 -20.26
CA THR A 19 -16.26 -17.76 -19.37
C THR A 19 -16.91 -17.41 -18.03
N SER A 20 -16.91 -18.38 -17.11
CA SER A 20 -17.33 -18.19 -15.72
C SER A 20 -16.14 -17.84 -14.83
N GLY A 21 -16.27 -16.80 -13.99
CA GLY A 21 -15.44 -16.67 -12.80
C GLY A 21 -14.30 -15.64 -12.82
N ILE A 22 -14.57 -14.37 -13.19
CA ILE A 22 -13.88 -13.26 -12.53
C ILE A 22 -14.75 -12.81 -11.37
N SER A 23 -14.46 -13.30 -10.17
CA SER A 23 -15.06 -12.80 -8.94
C SER A 23 -14.59 -11.36 -8.75
N SER A 24 -15.49 -10.40 -9.00
CA SER A 24 -15.23 -8.99 -8.75
C SER A 24 -14.88 -8.81 -7.28
N VAL A 25 -13.65 -8.38 -7.00
CA VAL A 25 -13.26 -7.88 -5.67
C VAL A 25 -14.33 -6.89 -5.23
N PRO A 26 -14.97 -7.06 -4.06
CA PRO A 26 -15.96 -6.10 -3.58
C PRO A 26 -15.21 -4.81 -3.24
N GLY A 27 -15.16 -3.90 -4.21
CA GLY A 27 -14.63 -2.56 -4.03
C GLY A 27 -15.31 -1.91 -2.83
N ALA A 28 -14.55 -1.13 -2.07
CA ALA A 28 -14.98 -0.52 -0.82
C ALA A 28 -16.25 0.32 -1.03
N GLY A 29 -17.41 -0.32 -0.84
CA GLY A 29 -18.69 0.31 -1.02
C GLY A 29 -18.85 1.40 0.03
N SER A 30 -18.95 2.65 -0.42
CA SER A 30 -19.35 3.78 0.42
C SER A 30 -20.49 3.34 1.33
N SER A 31 -20.32 3.46 2.65
CA SER A 31 -21.20 2.88 3.67
C SER A 31 -22.60 3.50 3.77
N THR A 32 -23.01 4.25 2.74
CA THR A 32 -24.32 4.85 2.58
C THR A 32 -25.33 3.78 2.14
N PRO A 33 -26.28 3.35 3.00
CA PRO A 33 -27.30 2.39 2.59
C PRO A 33 -28.21 3.01 1.52
N PRO A 34 -28.75 2.21 0.57
CA PRO A 34 -29.59 2.72 -0.51
C PRO A 34 -30.82 3.46 0.04
N VAL A 35 -31.15 4.60 -0.58
CA VAL A 35 -32.10 5.61 -0.07
C VAL A 35 -33.44 5.02 0.43
N ARG A 36 -34.01 4.04 -0.29
CA ARG A 36 -35.24 3.34 0.13
C ARG A 36 -35.16 2.76 1.55
N ARG A 37 -34.02 2.17 1.92
CA ARG A 37 -33.76 1.59 3.25
C ARG A 37 -33.66 2.66 4.35
N GLN A 38 -33.27 3.89 4.00
CA GLN A 38 -33.26 5.01 4.94
C GLN A 38 -34.67 5.51 5.21
N GLU A 39 -35.51 5.66 4.18
CA GLU A 39 -36.92 6.05 4.34
C GLU A 39 -37.71 5.06 5.21
N GLU A 40 -37.55 3.76 4.98
CA GLU A 40 -38.19 2.71 5.79
C GLU A 40 -37.79 2.82 7.27
N ARG A 41 -36.49 2.95 7.56
CA ARG A 41 -35.98 3.17 8.92
C ARG A 41 -36.55 4.44 9.54
N GLN A 42 -36.62 5.56 8.81
CA GLN A 42 -37.22 6.79 9.32
C GLN A 42 -38.72 6.63 9.62
N ARG A 43 -39.48 5.91 8.79
CA ARG A 43 -40.91 5.62 9.04
C ARG A 43 -41.10 4.73 10.27
N GLN A 44 -40.25 3.72 10.45
CA GLN A 44 -40.23 2.88 11.66
C GLN A 44 -39.92 3.70 12.92
N LEU A 45 -38.86 4.51 12.90
CA LEU A 45 -38.47 5.41 14.01
C LEU A 45 -39.58 6.40 14.37
N ARG A 46 -40.25 7.02 13.39
CA ARG A 46 -41.41 7.90 13.63
C ARG A 46 -42.57 7.15 14.30
N THR A 47 -42.82 5.92 13.87
CA THR A 47 -43.89 5.07 14.44
C THR A 47 -43.58 4.65 15.87
N MET A 48 -42.32 4.25 16.16
CA MET A 48 -41.84 3.93 17.51
C MET A 48 -41.93 5.14 18.43
N LYS A 49 -41.41 6.30 18.01
CA LYS A 49 -41.53 7.56 18.76
C LYS A 49 -42.98 7.91 19.07
N ARG A 50 -43.88 7.86 18.09
CA ARG A 50 -45.32 8.14 18.31
C ARG A 50 -45.96 7.17 19.32
N ARG A 51 -45.58 5.88 19.30
CA ARG A 51 -46.04 4.91 20.30
C ARG A 51 -45.50 5.20 21.70
N ALA A 52 -44.20 5.47 21.83
CA ALA A 52 -43.56 5.81 23.11
C ALA A 52 -44.14 7.10 23.72
N THR A 53 -44.25 8.17 22.94
CA THR A 53 -44.91 9.43 23.38
C THR A 53 -46.38 9.20 23.70
N GLY A 54 -47.09 8.35 22.93
CA GLY A 54 -48.48 7.97 23.22
C GLY A 54 -48.64 7.28 24.56
N PHE A 55 -47.78 6.30 24.89
CA PHE A 55 -47.78 5.65 26.21
C PHE A 55 -47.48 6.65 27.34
N LEU A 56 -46.49 7.53 27.17
CA LEU A 56 -46.16 8.56 28.16
C LEU A 56 -47.34 9.51 28.42
N VAL A 57 -48.05 9.94 27.38
CA VAL A 57 -49.26 10.77 27.52
C VAL A 57 -50.38 10.00 28.23
N VAL A 58 -50.60 8.73 27.89
CA VAL A 58 -51.63 7.90 28.54
C VAL A 58 -51.35 7.69 30.03
N THR A 59 -50.10 7.38 30.43
CA THR A 59 -49.75 7.22 31.85
C THR A 59 -49.82 8.55 32.61
N THR A 60 -49.39 9.66 32.00
CA THR A 60 -49.52 11.01 32.55
C THR A 60 -50.99 11.39 32.80
N VAL A 61 -51.87 11.16 31.81
CA VAL A 61 -53.30 11.44 31.94
C VAL A 61 -53.96 10.53 32.97
N ALA A 62 -53.60 9.24 33.00
CA ALA A 62 -54.11 8.32 34.02
C ALA A 62 -53.69 8.74 35.44
N PHE A 63 -52.44 9.15 35.64
CA PHE A 63 -51.95 9.68 36.92
C PHE A 63 -52.75 10.93 37.36
N ILE A 64 -52.89 11.92 36.49
CA ILE A 64 -53.68 13.14 36.76
C ILE A 64 -55.13 12.79 37.10
N LEU A 65 -55.76 11.90 36.32
CA LEU A 65 -57.17 11.54 36.47
C LEU A 65 -57.42 10.83 37.81
N ILE A 66 -56.56 9.89 38.20
CA ILE A 66 -56.67 9.19 39.49
C ILE A 66 -56.43 10.16 40.65
N THR A 67 -55.45 11.05 40.53
CA THR A 67 -55.10 12.04 41.57
C THR A 67 -56.19 13.10 41.79
N VAL A 68 -56.97 13.44 40.76
CA VAL A 68 -58.03 14.48 40.84
C VAL A 68 -59.41 13.91 41.19
N LEU A 69 -59.72 12.67 40.78
CA LEU A 69 -61.06 12.08 40.97
C LEU A 69 -61.16 11.11 42.16
N THR A 70 -60.05 10.76 42.81
CA THR A 70 -60.05 9.70 43.83
C THR A 70 -59.19 10.04 45.04
N ASP A 71 -59.62 9.63 46.23
CA ASP A 71 -58.94 9.87 47.51
C ASP A 71 -57.64 9.04 47.72
N ALA A 72 -57.02 8.53 46.64
CA ALA A 72 -55.78 7.74 46.65
C ALA A 72 -55.73 6.50 47.58
N THR A 73 -56.87 6.03 48.11
CA THR A 73 -56.93 4.93 49.08
C THR A 73 -57.20 3.56 48.43
N GLY A 74 -56.70 2.50 49.06
CA GLY A 74 -56.91 1.12 48.62
C GLY A 74 -56.34 0.83 47.22
N VAL A 75 -57.14 0.20 46.36
CA VAL A 75 -56.75 -0.19 44.99
C VAL A 75 -56.33 1.01 44.14
N TRP A 76 -56.93 2.18 44.37
CA TRP A 76 -56.64 3.40 43.60
C TRP A 76 -55.26 3.98 43.91
N GLY A 77 -54.77 3.85 45.14
CA GLY A 77 -53.41 4.27 45.50
C GLY A 77 -52.34 3.45 44.79
N TYR A 78 -52.53 2.14 44.64
CA TYR A 78 -51.62 1.29 43.86
C TYR A 78 -51.61 1.66 42.36
N LEU A 79 -52.77 1.99 41.79
CA LEU A 79 -52.87 2.45 40.40
C LEU A 79 -52.22 3.83 40.21
N GLN A 80 -52.36 4.74 41.17
CA GLN A 80 -51.69 6.05 41.15
C GLN A 80 -50.17 5.88 41.18
N ALA A 81 -49.63 5.09 42.12
CA ALA A 81 -48.19 4.85 42.22
C ALA A 81 -47.62 4.16 40.97
N MET A 82 -48.37 3.24 40.35
CA MET A 82 -47.98 2.62 39.08
C MET A 82 -47.95 3.64 37.93
N ALA A 83 -48.94 4.53 37.84
CA ALA A 83 -48.99 5.57 36.81
C ALA A 83 -47.88 6.62 36.99
N GLU A 84 -47.61 7.01 38.24
CA GLU A 84 -46.53 7.92 38.63
C GLU A 84 -45.16 7.35 38.24
N ALA A 85 -44.85 6.12 38.68
CA ALA A 85 -43.60 5.44 38.36
C ALA A 85 -43.41 5.27 36.85
N SER A 86 -44.48 4.96 36.11
CA SER A 86 -44.44 4.82 34.65
C SER A 86 -44.18 6.16 33.93
N MET A 87 -44.78 7.25 34.42
CA MET A 87 -44.57 8.60 33.89
C MET A 87 -43.14 9.09 34.16
N VAL A 88 -42.68 9.00 35.42
CA VAL A 88 -41.34 9.44 35.84
C VAL A 88 -40.25 8.60 35.15
N GLY A 89 -40.43 7.28 35.05
CA GLY A 89 -39.50 6.40 34.33
C GLY A 89 -39.36 6.77 32.85
N GLY A 90 -40.46 7.08 32.17
CA GLY A 90 -40.43 7.51 30.76
C GLY A 90 -39.77 8.88 30.55
N LEU A 91 -39.92 9.81 31.49
CA LEU A 91 -39.21 11.09 31.48
C LEU A 91 -37.70 10.92 31.75
N ALA A 92 -37.33 10.01 32.66
CA ALA A 92 -35.95 9.72 33.00
C ALA A 92 -35.18 9.07 31.82
N ASP A 93 -35.79 8.11 31.11
CA ASP A 93 -35.20 7.50 29.91
C ASP A 93 -34.98 8.55 28.80
N TRP A 94 -35.99 9.39 28.53
CA TRP A 94 -35.84 10.50 27.59
C TRP A 94 -34.70 11.45 27.98
N PHE A 95 -34.59 11.79 29.27
CA PHE A 95 -33.52 12.64 29.77
C PHE A 95 -32.15 11.98 29.59
N ALA A 96 -32.00 10.70 29.95
CA ALA A 96 -30.74 9.96 29.86
C ALA A 96 -30.24 9.84 28.41
N VAL A 97 -31.09 9.42 27.47
CA VAL A 97 -30.72 9.33 26.05
C VAL A 97 -30.43 10.70 25.46
N THR A 98 -31.19 11.73 25.85
CA THR A 98 -30.92 13.10 25.39
C THR A 98 -29.57 13.58 25.94
N ALA A 99 -29.34 13.47 27.25
CA ALA A 99 -28.11 13.88 27.93
C ALA A 99 -26.85 13.13 27.48
N LEU A 100 -26.98 11.97 26.83
CA LEU A 100 -25.84 11.27 26.23
C LEU A 100 -25.32 11.97 24.96
N PHE A 101 -26.23 12.57 24.17
CA PHE A 101 -25.94 13.10 22.83
C PHE A 101 -26.14 14.61 22.67
N ARG A 102 -26.90 15.27 23.56
CA ARG A 102 -27.36 16.65 23.46
C ARG A 102 -27.66 17.24 24.84
N HIS A 103 -27.89 18.54 24.86
CA HIS A 103 -28.36 19.26 26.05
C HIS A 103 -29.90 19.13 26.19
N PRO A 104 -30.42 18.54 27.29
CA PRO A 104 -31.86 18.45 27.53
C PRO A 104 -32.47 19.85 27.66
N LEU A 105 -33.63 20.06 27.04
CA LEU A 105 -34.30 21.37 26.92
C LEU A 105 -33.44 22.50 26.29
N GLY A 106 -32.26 22.19 25.72
CA GLY A 106 -31.33 23.18 25.18
C GLY A 106 -30.51 23.95 26.22
N ILE A 107 -30.59 23.57 27.51
CA ILE A 107 -29.86 24.23 28.59
C ILE A 107 -28.49 23.54 28.78
N PRO A 108 -27.37 24.29 28.83
CA PRO A 108 -26.04 23.73 29.05
C PRO A 108 -25.84 23.29 30.51
N ILE A 109 -26.43 22.14 30.86
CA ILE A 109 -26.24 21.49 32.15
C ILE A 109 -24.87 20.78 32.15
N PRO A 110 -23.98 21.04 33.13
CA PRO A 110 -22.68 20.38 33.19
C PRO A 110 -22.85 18.85 33.31
N HIS A 111 -21.93 18.09 32.69
CA HIS A 111 -21.97 16.62 32.59
C HIS A 111 -23.09 16.04 31.69
N THR A 112 -23.70 16.85 30.82
CA THR A 112 -24.55 16.37 29.71
C THR A 112 -23.82 16.48 28.37
N ALA A 113 -24.42 15.95 27.29
CA ALA A 113 -23.83 15.76 25.97
C ALA A 113 -22.50 14.95 25.94
N VAL A 114 -22.33 14.00 26.85
CA VAL A 114 -21.06 13.29 27.14
C VAL A 114 -20.33 12.75 25.88
N ILE A 115 -21.05 12.16 24.92
CA ILE A 115 -20.42 11.61 23.71
C ILE A 115 -19.92 12.72 22.78
N VAL A 116 -20.62 13.87 22.71
CA VAL A 116 -20.24 14.99 21.84
C VAL A 116 -19.04 15.72 22.42
N GLU A 117 -19.03 15.94 23.73
CA GLU A 117 -17.95 16.64 24.43
C GLU A 117 -16.63 15.85 24.42
N ARG A 118 -16.70 14.52 24.56
CA ARG A 118 -15.52 13.62 24.57
C ARG A 118 -15.22 12.94 23.23
N LYS A 119 -15.83 13.39 22.13
CA LYS A 119 -15.69 12.76 20.80
C LYS A 119 -14.22 12.55 20.38
N ASP A 120 -13.35 13.51 20.71
CA ASP A 120 -11.94 13.54 20.29
C ASP A 120 -11.09 12.60 21.17
N GLU A 121 -11.43 12.47 22.46
CA GLU A 121 -10.87 11.47 23.38
C GLU A 121 -11.22 10.05 22.93
N PHE A 122 -12.49 9.80 22.57
CA PHE A 122 -12.91 8.51 22.01
C PHE A 122 -12.24 8.23 20.66
N GLY A 123 -12.08 9.24 19.80
CA GLY A 123 -11.38 9.12 18.52
C GLY A 123 -9.93 8.69 18.69
N ARG A 124 -9.21 9.30 19.64
CA ARG A 124 -7.82 8.91 19.97
C ARG A 124 -7.74 7.48 20.49
N THR A 125 -8.53 7.11 21.49
CA THR A 125 -8.51 5.75 22.07
C THR A 125 -8.89 4.68 21.04
N LEU A 126 -9.84 4.98 20.13
CA LEU A 126 -10.20 4.07 19.03
C LEU A 126 -9.06 3.96 18.00
N GLY A 127 -8.36 5.06 17.71
CA GLY A 127 -7.17 5.07 16.84
C GLY A 127 -6.03 4.22 17.41
N GLU A 128 -5.70 4.42 18.70
CA GLU A 128 -4.73 3.62 19.46
C GLU A 128 -5.09 2.12 19.42
N PHE A 129 -6.35 1.78 19.72
CA PHE A 129 -6.82 0.40 19.63
C PHE A 129 -6.66 -0.21 18.23
N VAL A 130 -7.03 0.52 17.16
CA VAL A 130 -6.86 0.06 15.78
C VAL A 130 -5.38 -0.11 15.43
N GLN A 131 -4.53 0.82 15.87
CA GLN A 131 -3.10 0.77 15.64
C GLN A 131 -2.46 -0.47 16.30
N GLU A 132 -2.76 -0.72 17.57
CA GLU A 132 -2.21 -1.84 18.34
C GLU A 132 -2.73 -3.21 17.85
N ASN A 133 -4.03 -3.31 17.57
CA ASN A 133 -4.68 -4.61 17.30
C ASN A 133 -4.71 -5.00 15.82
N PHE A 134 -4.71 -4.03 14.90
CA PHE A 134 -4.85 -4.27 13.45
C PHE A 134 -3.69 -3.76 12.59
N LEU A 135 -2.93 -2.75 13.06
CA LEU A 135 -1.80 -2.17 12.32
C LEU A 135 -0.44 -2.43 13.00
N SER A 136 -0.37 -3.39 13.94
CA SER A 136 0.91 -3.77 14.52
C SER A 136 1.84 -4.40 13.46
N ALA A 137 3.13 -4.15 13.58
CA ALA A 137 4.13 -4.61 12.61
C ALA A 137 4.08 -6.13 12.39
N GLY A 138 3.77 -6.91 13.44
CA GLY A 138 3.55 -8.36 13.34
C GLY A 138 2.34 -8.71 12.47
N VAL A 139 1.16 -8.15 12.77
CA VAL A 139 -0.07 -8.40 11.98
C VAL A 139 0.08 -7.98 10.53
N ILE A 140 0.74 -6.84 10.26
CA ILE A 140 1.04 -6.39 8.89
C ILE A 140 2.00 -7.38 8.19
N THR A 141 3.09 -7.77 8.85
CA THR A 141 4.08 -8.71 8.29
C THR A 141 3.45 -10.07 7.98
N ASP A 142 2.67 -10.62 8.91
CA ASP A 142 1.94 -11.87 8.71
C ASP A 142 0.90 -11.73 7.59
N ARG A 143 0.22 -10.58 7.48
CA ARG A 143 -0.74 -10.36 6.39
C ARG A 143 -0.05 -10.28 5.03
N VAL A 144 1.08 -9.60 4.91
CA VAL A 144 1.89 -9.50 3.68
C VAL A 144 2.45 -10.86 3.28
N ARG A 145 2.98 -11.63 4.25
CA ARG A 145 3.50 -12.98 4.04
C ARG A 145 2.39 -13.95 3.61
N ASN A 146 1.26 -14.00 4.32
CA ASN A 146 0.11 -14.84 3.95
C ASN A 146 -0.52 -14.41 2.62
N ALA A 147 -0.47 -13.12 2.29
CA ALA A 147 -0.91 -12.62 1.00
C ALA A 147 0.01 -13.02 -0.16
N ARG A 148 1.20 -13.62 0.07
CA ARG A 148 2.15 -14.06 -0.97
C ARG A 148 2.46 -12.98 -2.01
N VAL A 149 2.65 -11.74 -1.54
CA VAL A 149 2.93 -10.59 -2.42
C VAL A 149 4.27 -10.78 -3.13
N VAL A 150 5.29 -11.24 -2.39
CA VAL A 150 6.64 -11.53 -2.92
C VAL A 150 6.59 -12.63 -3.97
N ASP A 151 5.91 -13.76 -3.68
CA ASP A 151 5.82 -14.88 -4.63
C ASP A 151 5.14 -14.47 -5.95
N ARG A 152 4.04 -13.68 -5.89
CA ARG A 152 3.39 -13.17 -7.11
C ARG A 152 4.25 -12.14 -7.86
N ALA A 153 5.02 -11.32 -7.15
CA ALA A 153 5.95 -10.40 -7.79
C ALA A 153 7.07 -11.18 -8.51
N ALA A 154 7.62 -12.21 -7.87
CA ALA A 154 8.63 -13.09 -8.46
C ALA A 154 8.08 -13.88 -9.67
N GLU A 155 6.86 -14.41 -9.58
CA GLU A 155 6.16 -15.10 -10.67
C GLU A 155 5.88 -14.15 -11.84
N TRP A 156 5.43 -12.92 -11.57
CA TRP A 156 5.24 -11.87 -12.59
C TRP A 156 6.57 -11.52 -13.28
N LEU A 157 7.65 -11.32 -12.51
CA LEU A 157 9.00 -11.05 -13.01
C LEU A 157 9.65 -12.24 -13.73
N SER A 158 9.17 -13.47 -13.52
CA SER A 158 9.68 -14.66 -14.21
C SER A 158 9.26 -14.71 -15.68
N SER A 159 8.30 -13.88 -16.11
CA SER A 159 7.97 -13.70 -17.51
C SER A 159 8.98 -12.77 -18.21
N PRO A 160 9.61 -13.19 -19.33
CA PRO A 160 10.60 -12.37 -20.03
C PRO A 160 10.07 -10.99 -20.48
N GLU A 161 8.80 -10.90 -20.86
CA GLU A 161 8.17 -9.64 -21.31
C GLU A 161 8.01 -8.65 -20.16
N ASN A 162 7.58 -9.12 -18.99
CA ASN A 162 7.42 -8.30 -17.78
C ASN A 162 8.79 -7.84 -17.25
N ALA A 163 9.78 -8.74 -17.23
CA ALA A 163 11.15 -8.42 -16.85
C ALA A 163 11.77 -7.35 -17.78
N THR A 164 11.54 -7.48 -19.09
CA THR A 164 12.03 -6.51 -20.10
C THR A 164 11.30 -5.17 -19.99
N GLN A 165 9.99 -5.19 -19.70
CA GLN A 165 9.23 -3.96 -19.47
C GLN A 165 9.73 -3.23 -18.21
N LEU A 166 9.94 -3.95 -17.10
CA LEU A 166 10.47 -3.34 -15.87
C LEU A 166 11.91 -2.85 -16.05
N SER A 167 12.78 -3.60 -16.73
CA SER A 167 14.16 -3.18 -16.96
C SER A 167 14.26 -1.97 -17.87
N GLY A 168 13.36 -1.82 -18.85
CA GLY A 168 13.20 -0.60 -19.65
C GLY A 168 12.86 0.60 -18.78
N HIS A 169 11.79 0.53 -17.97
CA HIS A 169 11.41 1.63 -17.07
C HIS A 169 12.50 1.93 -16.03
N ALA A 170 13.22 0.91 -15.54
CA ALA A 170 14.34 1.09 -14.62
C ALA A 170 15.54 1.76 -15.31
N ALA A 171 15.81 1.46 -16.58
CA ALA A 171 16.83 2.13 -17.37
C ALA A 171 16.45 3.59 -17.66
N ASP A 172 15.21 3.86 -18.05
CA ASP A 172 14.70 5.22 -18.27
C ASP A 172 14.79 6.08 -16.99
N LEU A 173 14.43 5.49 -15.83
CA LEU A 173 14.61 6.14 -14.52
C LEU A 173 16.08 6.33 -14.15
N ALA A 174 16.94 5.35 -14.44
CA ALA A 174 18.38 5.47 -14.17
C ALA A 174 19.03 6.56 -15.03
N VAL A 175 18.64 6.69 -16.31
CA VAL A 175 19.07 7.78 -17.19
C VAL A 175 18.53 9.12 -16.69
N GLY A 176 17.24 9.23 -16.40
CA GLY A 176 16.65 10.48 -15.87
C GLY A 176 17.23 10.92 -14.53
N LEU A 177 17.62 9.97 -13.66
CA LEU A 177 18.35 10.26 -12.42
C LEU A 177 19.81 10.62 -12.69
N ALA A 178 20.50 9.98 -13.64
CA ALA A 178 21.86 10.35 -14.01
C ALA A 178 21.92 11.75 -14.64
N ASP A 179 20.96 12.11 -15.48
CA ASP A 179 20.83 13.45 -16.06
C ASP A 179 20.54 14.51 -14.97
N LEU A 180 19.69 14.18 -13.99
CA LEU A 180 19.41 15.07 -12.86
C LEU A 180 20.62 15.20 -11.91
N VAL A 181 21.36 14.12 -11.67
CA VAL A 181 22.59 14.15 -10.85
C VAL A 181 23.68 14.95 -11.54
N ASN A 182 23.82 14.88 -12.86
CA ASN A 182 24.83 15.64 -13.62
C ASN A 182 24.66 17.17 -13.57
N ASP A 183 23.60 17.69 -12.95
CA ASP A 183 23.42 19.13 -12.72
C ASP A 183 24.27 19.60 -11.52
N ASP A 184 25.06 20.66 -11.71
CA ASP A 184 25.99 21.21 -10.70
C ASP A 184 25.27 21.71 -9.43
N ASP A 185 24.00 22.13 -9.55
CA ASP A 185 23.20 22.59 -8.42
C ASP A 185 22.55 21.43 -7.65
N VAL A 186 22.33 20.28 -8.29
CA VAL A 186 21.81 19.07 -7.65
C VAL A 186 22.90 18.38 -6.83
N HIS A 187 24.16 18.39 -7.27
CA HIS A 187 25.29 17.82 -6.52
C HIS A 187 25.38 18.37 -5.08
N ARG A 188 25.26 19.68 -4.87
CA ARG A 188 25.36 20.28 -3.51
C ARG A 188 24.18 19.90 -2.61
N LEU A 189 22.97 19.88 -3.18
CA LEU A 189 21.76 19.49 -2.45
C LEU A 189 21.77 18.00 -2.10
N ILE A 190 22.33 17.15 -2.97
CA ILE A 190 22.55 15.73 -2.69
C ILE A 190 23.59 15.57 -1.58
N ASP A 191 24.77 16.20 -1.65
CA ASP A 191 25.80 16.04 -0.60
C ASP A 191 25.27 16.44 0.79
N GLU A 192 24.60 17.60 0.90
CA GLU A 192 24.09 18.11 2.18
C GLU A 192 22.99 17.22 2.80
N GLU A 193 21.99 16.78 2.02
CA GLU A 193 20.92 15.90 2.55
C GLU A 193 21.31 14.42 2.59
N LEU A 194 22.21 13.93 1.72
CA LEU A 194 22.67 12.54 1.76
C LEU A 194 23.56 12.31 2.98
N SER A 195 24.49 13.21 3.30
CA SER A 195 25.23 13.14 4.57
C SER A 195 24.29 13.20 5.78
N ALA A 196 23.34 14.13 5.79
CA ALA A 196 22.38 14.25 6.89
C ALA A 196 21.43 13.03 7.02
N ALA A 197 21.14 12.33 5.92
CA ALA A 197 20.35 11.10 5.92
C ALA A 197 21.17 9.87 6.32
N VAL A 198 22.45 9.82 5.94
CA VAL A 198 23.39 8.76 6.30
C VAL A 198 23.68 8.77 7.80
N GLU A 199 23.98 9.93 8.40
CA GLU A 199 24.20 10.05 9.86
C GLU A 199 22.97 9.65 10.71
N ARG A 200 21.76 9.75 10.15
CA ARG A 200 20.48 9.52 10.87
C ARG A 200 19.93 8.11 10.75
N LEU A 201 20.42 7.31 9.81
CA LEU A 201 19.96 5.96 9.56
C LEU A 201 21.14 5.00 9.70
N PRO A 202 21.00 3.85 10.38
CA PRO A 202 22.05 2.84 10.45
C PRO A 202 22.13 2.06 9.12
N LEU A 203 22.29 2.78 8.00
CA LEU A 203 22.40 2.27 6.64
C LEU A 203 23.54 1.26 6.54
N ALA A 204 24.65 1.51 7.22
CA ALA A 204 25.76 0.55 7.36
C ALA A 204 25.27 -0.84 7.81
N SER A 205 24.39 -0.91 8.82
CA SER A 205 23.85 -2.18 9.35
C SER A 205 22.80 -2.86 8.47
N ILE A 206 22.14 -2.11 7.59
CA ILE A 206 21.12 -2.63 6.66
C ILE A 206 21.81 -3.09 5.38
N ALA A 207 22.71 -2.27 4.85
CA ALA A 207 23.57 -2.58 3.71
C ALA A 207 24.49 -3.76 4.01
N SER A 208 25.11 -3.83 5.20
CA SER A 208 25.95 -4.97 5.59
C SER A 208 25.15 -6.27 5.63
N ARG A 209 23.97 -6.30 6.26
CA ARG A 209 23.10 -7.49 6.27
C ARG A 209 22.63 -7.89 4.85
N GLY A 210 22.32 -6.90 4.00
CA GLY A 210 21.98 -7.13 2.60
C GLY A 210 23.13 -7.75 1.79
N LEU A 211 24.30 -7.11 1.80
CA LEU A 211 25.48 -7.61 1.09
C LEU A 211 25.98 -8.94 1.69
N SER A 212 25.98 -9.09 3.01
CA SER A 212 26.38 -10.33 3.70
C SER A 212 25.50 -11.50 3.26
N MET A 213 24.17 -11.29 3.15
CA MET A 213 23.26 -12.30 2.61
C MET A 213 23.51 -12.61 1.13
N MET A 214 23.79 -11.60 0.28
CA MET A 214 24.16 -11.81 -1.14
C MET A 214 25.53 -12.47 -1.34
N THR A 215 26.46 -12.25 -0.40
CA THR A 215 27.82 -12.79 -0.43
C THR A 215 27.82 -14.23 0.06
N ALA A 216 27.09 -14.53 1.14
CA ALA A 216 26.98 -15.87 1.73
C ALA A 216 26.46 -16.95 0.75
N GLU A 217 25.60 -16.58 -0.20
CA GLU A 217 25.05 -17.49 -1.22
C GLU A 217 25.87 -17.53 -2.52
N ASN A 218 27.04 -16.87 -2.60
CA ASN A 218 27.83 -16.65 -3.83
C ASN A 218 27.09 -15.92 -4.98
N ARG A 219 25.89 -15.39 -4.73
CA ARG A 219 25.04 -14.74 -5.75
C ARG A 219 25.60 -13.44 -6.31
N HIS A 220 26.57 -12.84 -5.61
CA HIS A 220 27.39 -11.75 -6.15
C HIS A 220 28.13 -12.13 -7.45
N HIS A 221 28.44 -13.41 -7.68
CA HIS A 221 29.00 -13.88 -8.95
C HIS A 221 27.99 -13.76 -10.11
N GLU A 222 26.72 -14.13 -9.88
CA GLU A 222 25.66 -14.03 -10.90
C GLU A 222 25.40 -12.56 -11.28
N LEU A 223 25.42 -11.67 -10.29
CA LEU A 223 25.33 -10.23 -10.50
C LEU A 223 26.53 -9.69 -11.28
N PHE A 224 27.76 -10.08 -10.91
CA PHE A 224 28.97 -9.67 -11.62
C PHE A 224 28.97 -10.16 -13.08
N ASP A 225 28.54 -11.39 -13.33
CA ASP A 225 28.36 -11.94 -14.68
C ASP A 225 27.32 -11.16 -15.49
N ALA A 226 26.21 -10.75 -14.87
CA ALA A 226 25.18 -9.92 -15.52
C ALA A 226 25.71 -8.53 -15.87
N ILE A 227 26.49 -7.91 -14.96
CA ILE A 227 27.14 -6.62 -15.18
C ILE A 227 28.17 -6.72 -16.32
N LEU A 228 29.04 -7.74 -16.32
CA LEU A 228 30.02 -7.94 -17.40
C LEU A 228 29.35 -8.13 -18.77
N LYS A 229 28.29 -8.94 -18.84
CA LYS A 229 27.52 -9.16 -20.09
C LYS A 229 26.79 -7.89 -20.54
N GLY A 230 26.27 -7.10 -19.61
CA GLY A 230 25.66 -5.80 -19.87
C GLY A 230 26.67 -4.79 -20.41
N LEU A 231 27.85 -4.72 -19.81
CA LEU A 231 28.93 -3.82 -20.22
C LEU A 231 29.56 -4.26 -21.55
N GLU A 232 29.72 -5.56 -21.80
CA GLU A 232 30.17 -6.11 -23.09
C GLU A 232 29.20 -5.71 -24.21
N ARG A 233 27.90 -5.86 -24.00
CA ARG A 233 26.86 -5.44 -24.94
C ARG A 233 26.85 -3.93 -25.15
N PHE A 234 26.86 -3.15 -24.05
CA PHE A 234 26.88 -1.68 -24.12
C PHE A 234 28.07 -1.16 -24.93
N LEU A 235 29.27 -1.71 -24.72
CA LEU A 235 30.46 -1.35 -25.48
C LEU A 235 30.31 -1.70 -26.97
N GLN A 236 29.80 -2.89 -27.30
CA GLN A 236 29.58 -3.32 -28.69
C GLN A 236 28.56 -2.43 -29.40
N ASP A 237 27.39 -2.19 -28.78
CA ASP A 237 26.31 -1.37 -29.33
C ASP A 237 26.71 0.12 -29.44
N SER A 238 27.52 0.62 -28.49
CA SER A 238 27.96 2.01 -28.43
C SER A 238 29.28 2.31 -29.15
N ARG A 239 29.84 1.36 -29.91
CA ARG A 239 31.18 1.53 -30.55
C ARG A 239 31.29 2.83 -31.34
N GLU A 240 30.29 3.16 -32.16
CA GLU A 240 30.28 4.37 -32.99
C GLU A 240 30.19 5.66 -32.14
N THR A 241 29.34 5.65 -31.12
CA THR A 241 29.22 6.74 -30.15
C THR A 241 30.55 6.98 -29.43
N LEU A 242 31.20 5.91 -28.97
CA LEU A 242 32.50 5.96 -28.29
C LEU A 242 33.61 6.43 -29.25
N ARG A 243 33.62 5.96 -30.51
CA ARG A 243 34.55 6.42 -31.55
C ARG A 243 34.41 7.92 -31.79
N SER A 244 33.18 8.41 -31.93
CA SER A 244 32.89 9.83 -32.18
C SER A 244 33.24 10.73 -30.99
N ARG A 245 33.06 10.25 -29.75
CA ARG A 245 33.50 10.95 -28.53
C ARG A 245 35.03 11.00 -28.43
N PHE A 246 35.70 9.88 -28.69
CA PHE A 246 37.16 9.80 -28.71
C PHE A 246 37.76 10.80 -29.73
N ALA A 247 37.19 10.91 -30.94
CA ALA A 247 37.60 11.90 -31.94
C ALA A 247 37.43 13.37 -31.48
N GLN A 248 36.39 13.66 -30.67
CA GLN A 248 36.14 15.01 -30.15
C GLN A 248 37.09 15.41 -29.02
N GLU A 249 37.55 14.43 -28.24
CA GLU A 249 38.52 14.63 -27.15
C GLU A 249 39.98 14.44 -27.60
N ALA A 250 40.19 13.92 -28.82
CA ALA A 250 41.51 13.71 -29.40
C ALA A 250 42.29 15.05 -29.51
N PRO A 251 43.56 15.10 -29.10
CA PRO A 251 44.36 16.31 -29.25
C PRO A 251 44.54 16.72 -30.70
N TRP A 252 44.39 18.01 -31.00
CA TRP A 252 44.49 18.61 -32.35
C TRP A 252 45.77 18.28 -33.15
N TRP A 253 46.82 17.79 -32.50
CA TRP A 253 48.08 17.40 -33.13
C TRP A 253 48.13 15.92 -33.54
N LEU A 254 47.16 15.10 -33.16
CA LEU A 254 47.11 13.67 -33.43
C LEU A 254 46.50 13.41 -34.83
N PRO A 255 47.20 12.71 -35.74
CA PRO A 255 46.64 12.41 -37.06
C PRO A 255 45.51 11.36 -36.99
N ASP A 256 44.45 11.53 -37.79
CA ASP A 256 43.26 10.66 -37.82
C ASP A 256 43.60 9.15 -37.90
N ALA A 257 44.53 8.77 -38.78
CA ALA A 257 44.95 7.38 -38.95
C ALA A 257 45.69 6.78 -37.73
N VAL A 258 46.18 7.63 -36.83
CA VAL A 258 46.75 7.24 -35.53
C VAL A 258 45.65 7.20 -34.46
N ASP A 259 44.73 8.17 -34.48
CA ASP A 259 43.53 8.22 -33.63
C ASP A 259 42.68 6.94 -33.77
N ASP A 260 42.27 6.59 -35.00
CA ASP A 260 41.55 5.35 -35.32
C ASP A 260 42.26 4.11 -34.77
N ARG A 261 43.58 4.03 -35.00
CA ARG A 261 44.38 2.85 -34.63
C ARG A 261 44.64 2.73 -33.14
N ILE A 262 44.62 3.86 -32.40
CA ILE A 262 44.64 3.88 -30.93
C ILE A 262 43.27 3.46 -30.41
N PHE A 263 42.18 4.03 -30.93
CA PHE A 263 40.82 3.69 -30.55
C PHE A 263 40.55 2.20 -30.73
N ASP A 264 40.77 1.65 -31.92
CA ASP A 264 40.55 0.22 -32.19
C ASP A 264 41.36 -0.68 -31.26
N ARG A 265 42.63 -0.34 -30.97
CA ARG A 265 43.46 -1.12 -30.04
C ARG A 265 42.97 -1.07 -28.60
N LEU A 266 42.51 0.09 -28.14
CA LEU A 266 41.97 0.27 -26.79
C LEU A 266 40.63 -0.46 -26.68
N PHE A 267 39.73 -0.26 -27.63
CA PHE A 267 38.41 -0.88 -27.69
C PHE A 267 38.51 -2.41 -27.74
N ASP A 268 39.28 -2.96 -28.68
CA ASP A 268 39.56 -4.41 -28.75
C ASP A 268 40.27 -4.92 -27.48
N GLY A 269 41.10 -4.09 -26.84
CA GLY A 269 41.77 -4.39 -25.58
C GLY A 269 40.77 -4.58 -24.43
N VAL A 270 39.84 -3.63 -24.27
CA VAL A 270 38.80 -3.64 -23.23
C VAL A 270 37.80 -4.77 -23.49
N CYS A 271 37.31 -4.95 -24.72
CA CYS A 271 36.41 -6.04 -25.08
C CYS A 271 37.05 -7.42 -24.86
N ARG A 272 38.35 -7.58 -25.19
CA ARG A 272 39.08 -8.82 -24.91
C ARG A 272 39.22 -9.07 -23.41
N LEU A 273 39.60 -8.06 -22.63
CA LEU A 273 39.70 -8.16 -21.17
C LEU A 273 38.35 -8.55 -20.56
N LEU A 274 37.24 -7.91 -20.94
CA LEU A 274 35.90 -8.28 -20.49
C LEU A 274 35.56 -9.74 -20.82
N GLY A 275 35.82 -10.17 -22.06
CA GLY A 275 35.58 -11.55 -22.50
C GLY A 275 36.44 -12.56 -21.73
N ASP A 276 37.67 -12.22 -21.40
CA ASP A 276 38.58 -13.10 -20.65
C ASP A 276 38.17 -13.18 -19.16
N VAL A 277 37.76 -12.06 -18.55
CA VAL A 277 37.18 -12.04 -17.18
C VAL A 277 35.86 -12.83 -17.14
N ASN A 278 35.01 -12.70 -18.17
CA ASN A 278 33.73 -13.40 -18.27
C ASN A 278 33.94 -14.93 -18.38
N ARG A 279 34.92 -15.38 -19.17
CA ARG A 279 35.23 -16.81 -19.40
C ARG A 279 35.99 -17.51 -18.27
N ASP A 280 36.85 -16.82 -17.53
CA ASP A 280 37.63 -17.41 -16.44
C ASP A 280 37.07 -17.01 -15.05
N PRO A 281 36.39 -17.93 -14.33
CA PRO A 281 35.95 -17.68 -12.96
C PRO A 281 37.09 -17.37 -11.98
N ASN A 282 38.33 -17.76 -12.30
CA ASN A 282 39.51 -17.54 -11.47
C ASN A 282 40.30 -16.27 -11.82
N HIS A 283 39.80 -15.45 -12.75
CA HIS A 283 40.50 -14.27 -13.25
C HIS A 283 40.87 -13.28 -12.14
N ALA A 284 42.02 -12.62 -12.25
CA ALA A 284 42.54 -11.72 -11.23
C ALA A 284 41.58 -10.57 -10.86
N VAL A 285 40.83 -10.06 -11.85
CA VAL A 285 39.83 -9.00 -11.66
C VAL A 285 38.64 -9.47 -10.83
N ARG A 286 38.17 -10.73 -11.00
CA ARG A 286 37.10 -11.30 -10.17
C ARG A 286 37.55 -11.35 -8.71
N LYS A 287 38.73 -11.93 -8.46
CA LYS A 287 39.32 -12.01 -7.11
C LYS A 287 39.52 -10.64 -6.43
N GLN A 288 39.87 -9.61 -7.21
CA GLN A 288 39.94 -8.24 -6.69
C GLN A 288 38.55 -7.70 -6.33
N PHE A 289 37.53 -7.94 -7.16
CA PHE A 289 36.14 -7.58 -6.87
C PHE A 289 35.61 -8.32 -5.62
N ASP A 290 35.84 -9.62 -5.50
CA ASP A 290 35.42 -10.44 -4.35
C ASP A 290 36.09 -9.93 -3.05
N THR A 291 37.38 -9.59 -3.13
CA THR A 291 38.13 -8.99 -2.02
C THR A 291 37.59 -7.60 -1.67
N TRP A 292 37.27 -6.79 -2.67
CA TRP A 292 36.70 -5.46 -2.48
C TRP A 292 35.32 -5.51 -1.82
N ILE A 293 34.40 -6.36 -2.32
CA ILE A 293 33.08 -6.62 -1.71
C ILE A 293 33.24 -7.07 -0.27
N THR A 294 34.09 -8.07 -0.01
CA THR A 294 34.31 -8.60 1.35
C THR A 294 34.84 -7.50 2.29
N SER A 295 35.80 -6.69 1.83
CA SER A 295 36.33 -5.56 2.61
C SER A 295 35.32 -4.42 2.80
N LEU A 296 34.33 -4.29 1.90
CA LEU A 296 33.27 -3.30 2.01
C LEU A 296 32.25 -3.73 3.07
N VAL A 297 31.84 -5.01 3.07
CA VAL A 297 31.00 -5.59 4.13
C VAL A 297 31.69 -5.45 5.49
N ASP A 298 32.95 -5.88 5.61
CA ASP A 298 33.71 -5.80 6.85
C ASP A 298 33.82 -4.36 7.40
N ARG A 299 34.07 -3.37 6.52
CA ARG A 299 34.06 -1.95 6.91
C ARG A 299 32.68 -1.46 7.32
N LEU A 300 31.59 -1.89 6.67
CA LEU A 300 30.21 -1.52 7.03
C LEU A 300 29.72 -2.21 8.31
N GLU A 301 30.31 -3.34 8.70
CA GLU A 301 30.01 -4.00 9.98
C GLU A 301 30.86 -3.43 11.14
N ASN A 302 32.11 -3.05 10.89
CA ASN A 302 33.08 -2.70 11.93
C ASN A 302 33.42 -1.19 12.04
N SER A 303 32.88 -0.32 11.19
CA SER A 303 33.06 1.14 11.32
C SER A 303 31.83 1.79 11.97
N PRO A 304 31.90 2.22 13.24
CA PRO A 304 30.83 2.96 13.90
C PRO A 304 30.83 4.47 13.57
N GLU A 305 31.67 4.92 12.63
CA GLU A 305 31.83 6.31 12.21
C GLU A 305 31.65 6.46 10.68
N MET A 306 30.39 6.37 10.24
CA MET A 306 29.77 7.20 9.19
C MET A 306 28.25 7.19 9.41
#